data_AF-A0A845XYJ2-F1
#
_entry.id   AF-A0A845XYJ2-F1
#
_cell.length_a   1.000
_cell.length_b   1.000
_cell.length_c   1.000
_cell.angle_alpha   90.00
_cell.angle_beta   90.00
_cell.angle_gamma   90.00
#
_symmetry.space_group_name_H-M   'P 1'
#
loop_
_entity.id
_entity.type
_entity.pdbx_description
1 polymer ?
#
loop_
_entity_poly.entity_id
_entity_poly.type
_entity_poly.pdbx_seq_one_letter_code
_entity_poly.pdbx_strand_id
1 'polypeptide(L)'
;SASLPGTGTRYSADPTIKTIPPGSDPESDQTEVEVSRDPETGAIAIPTVNFYFQPTALEGNVTNNSDDQAVVMAKVEIEGSGEYTFADNDGNYLLSGLEASRDTSSPRQVIVKVVAQGYQQETSQLVDLNQGQVTIQDFSLTRKNGVVNT
;
A
#
# COMPACT_ATOMS: atom_id res chain seq x y z
N SER A 1 10.31 -14.94 -12.11
CA SER A 1 9.43 -14.74 -13.30
C SER A 1 8.69 -13.43 -13.08
N ALA A 2 8.91 -12.42 -13.92
CA ALA A 2 8.16 -11.17 -13.84
C ALA A 2 6.77 -11.38 -14.47
N SER A 3 5.71 -10.88 -13.83
CA SER A 3 4.37 -10.85 -14.40
C SER A 3 4.36 -9.96 -15.64
N LEU A 4 3.65 -10.37 -16.69
CA LEU A 4 3.40 -9.53 -17.87
C LEU A 4 2.66 -8.26 -17.41
N PRO A 5 3.07 -7.06 -17.85
CA PRO A 5 2.38 -5.82 -17.48
C PRO A 5 0.89 -5.90 -17.83
N GLY A 6 0.03 -5.66 -16.84
CA GLY A 6 -1.43 -5.65 -17.02
C GLY A 6 -2.14 -7.00 -16.86
N THR A 7 -1.47 -8.01 -16.28
CA THR A 7 -2.09 -9.32 -15.96
C THR A 7 -2.35 -9.54 -14.47
N GLY A 8 -1.74 -8.72 -13.61
CA GLY A 8 -1.96 -8.72 -12.18
C GLY A 8 -3.05 -7.74 -11.74
N THR A 9 -3.32 -7.76 -10.43
CA THR A 9 -4.39 -6.99 -9.79
C THR A 9 -3.81 -6.04 -8.76
N ARG A 10 -4.43 -4.88 -8.57
CA ARG A 10 -3.94 -3.82 -7.66
C ARG A 10 -4.72 -3.71 -6.36
N TYR A 11 -5.82 -4.45 -6.27
CA TYR A 11 -6.78 -4.38 -5.18
C TYR A 11 -7.27 -5.79 -4.82
N SER A 12 -7.82 -5.97 -3.62
CA SER A 12 -8.43 -7.23 -3.18
C SER A 12 -9.47 -7.74 -4.19
N ALA A 13 -9.53 -9.05 -4.38
CA ALA A 13 -10.56 -9.68 -5.22
C ALA A 13 -11.94 -9.61 -4.55
N ASP A 14 -11.95 -9.66 -3.22
CA ASP A 14 -13.14 -9.61 -2.38
C ASP A 14 -13.22 -8.24 -1.69
N PRO A 15 -14.14 -7.35 -2.10
CA PRO A 15 -14.36 -6.09 -1.41
C PRO A 15 -15.11 -6.30 -0.10
N THR A 16 -14.83 -5.46 0.90
CA THR A 16 -15.72 -5.31 2.05
C THR A 16 -16.93 -4.49 1.62
N ILE A 17 -18.13 -5.03 1.80
CA ILE A 17 -19.39 -4.34 1.51
C ILE A 17 -19.88 -3.72 2.82
N LYS A 18 -20.26 -2.44 2.80
CA LYS A 18 -20.92 -1.80 3.94
C LYS A 18 -22.24 -1.14 3.53
N THR A 19 -23.30 -1.37 4.31
CA THR A 19 -24.65 -0.84 4.07
C THR A 19 -24.80 0.53 4.70
N ILE A 20 -25.28 1.51 3.94
CA ILE A 20 -25.60 2.86 4.41
C ILE A 20 -27.11 2.94 4.61
N PRO A 21 -27.61 3.06 5.86
CA PRO A 21 -29.02 3.26 6.10
C PRO A 21 -29.50 4.60 5.51
N PRO A 22 -30.77 4.72 5.10
CA PRO A 22 -31.32 5.98 4.58
C PRO A 22 -31.17 7.13 5.58
N GLY A 23 -30.59 8.25 5.14
CA GLY A 23 -30.38 9.45 5.97
C GLY A 23 -29.15 9.41 6.89
N SER A 24 -28.30 8.39 6.78
CA SER A 24 -27.06 8.26 7.55
C SER A 24 -25.88 8.97 6.89
N ASP A 25 -24.80 9.18 7.66
CA ASP A 25 -23.48 9.47 7.13
C ASP A 25 -23.01 8.33 6.21
N PRO A 26 -22.41 8.60 5.03
CA PRO A 26 -21.86 7.57 4.15
C PRO A 26 -20.87 6.59 4.79
N GLU A 27 -20.30 6.87 5.96
CA GLU A 27 -19.53 5.89 6.74
C GLU A 27 -20.42 5.10 7.71
N SER A 28 -21.11 4.07 7.21
CA SER A 28 -21.76 3.07 8.06
C SER A 28 -20.93 1.79 8.12
N ASP A 29 -20.83 1.17 9.31
CA ASP A 29 -20.03 -0.03 9.58
C ASP A 29 -20.79 -1.36 9.46
N GLN A 30 -22.05 -1.34 9.00
CA GLN A 30 -22.82 -2.58 8.82
C GLN A 30 -22.34 -3.36 7.60
N THR A 31 -21.81 -4.57 7.79
CA THR A 31 -21.30 -5.42 6.70
C THR A 31 -22.35 -6.33 6.06
N GLU A 32 -23.55 -6.41 6.63
CA GLU A 32 -24.67 -7.16 6.07
C GLU A 32 -25.64 -6.22 5.36
N VAL A 33 -26.07 -6.63 4.16
CA VAL A 33 -27.04 -5.89 3.35
C VAL A 33 -28.44 -6.36 3.72
N GLU A 34 -29.16 -5.53 4.47
CA GLU A 34 -30.56 -5.78 4.79
C GLU A 34 -31.49 -5.11 3.78
N VAL A 35 -32.37 -5.90 3.17
CA VAL A 35 -33.50 -5.39 2.38
C VAL A 35 -34.72 -5.34 3.29
N SER A 36 -35.20 -4.14 3.57
CA SER A 36 -36.38 -3.91 4.41
C SER A 36 -37.54 -3.31 3.59
N ARG A 37 -38.73 -3.31 4.19
CA ARG A 37 -39.86 -2.54 3.69
C ARG A 37 -40.08 -1.34 4.59
N ASP A 38 -40.36 -0.20 3.97
CA ASP A 38 -40.83 0.99 4.64
C ASP A 38 -42.17 0.67 5.35
N PRO A 39 -42.25 0.83 6.68
CA PRO A 39 -43.45 0.50 7.44
C PRO A 39 -44.62 1.47 7.22
N GLU A 40 -44.36 2.69 6.72
CA GLU A 40 -45.38 3.70 6.42
C GLU A 40 -45.93 3.58 5.00
N THR A 41 -45.04 3.40 4.01
CA THR A 41 -45.42 3.37 2.59
C THR A 41 -45.59 1.96 2.03
N GLY A 42 -45.05 0.95 2.70
CA GLY A 42 -45.00 -0.43 2.22
C GLY A 42 -44.03 -0.65 1.05
N ALA A 43 -43.31 0.39 0.63
CA ALA A 43 -42.31 0.33 -0.43
C ALA A 43 -41.09 -0.49 0.00
N ILE A 44 -40.38 -1.07 -0.96
CA ILE A 44 -39.09 -1.73 -0.70
C ILE A 44 -38.06 -0.62 -0.49
N ALA A 45 -37.40 -0.62 0.67
CA ALA A 45 -36.24 0.23 0.91
C ALA A 45 -35.06 -0.33 0.12
N ILE A 46 -34.48 0.49 -0.76
CA ILE A 46 -33.29 0.12 -1.52
C ILE A 46 -32.08 0.57 -0.70
N PRO A 47 -31.32 -0.35 -0.08
CA PRO A 47 -30.14 0.02 0.68
C PRO A 47 -29.07 0.59 -0.26
N THR A 48 -28.41 1.66 0.18
CA THR A 48 -27.16 2.09 -0.47
C THR A 48 -26.02 1.27 0.11
N VAL A 49 -25.06 0.86 -0.71
CA VAL A 49 -23.89 0.11 -0.26
C VAL A 49 -22.61 0.77 -0.75
N ASN A 50 -21.58 0.76 0.09
CA ASN A 50 -20.22 1.11 -0.26
C ASN A 50 -19.38 -0.15 -0.45
N PHE A 51 -18.52 -0.14 -1.46
CA PHE A 51 -17.53 -1.19 -1.71
C PHE A 51 -16.14 -0.67 -1.34
N TYR A 52 -15.48 -1.35 -0.41
CA TYR A 52 -14.12 -1.05 -0.01
C TYR A 52 -13.18 -2.12 -0.53
N PHE A 53 -12.29 -1.71 -1.43
CA PHE A 53 -11.26 -2.57 -1.99
C PHE A 53 -9.94 -2.27 -1.29
N GLN A 54 -9.36 -3.28 -0.64
CA GLN A 54 -8.05 -3.10 -0.03
C GLN A 54 -6.99 -2.97 -1.13
N PRO A 55 -6.15 -1.92 -1.14
CA PRO A 55 -5.09 -1.81 -2.13
C PRO A 55 -3.99 -2.82 -1.83
N THR A 56 -3.31 -3.28 -2.87
CA THR A 56 -1.97 -3.85 -2.72
C THR A 56 -1.00 -2.69 -2.54
N ALA A 57 -0.27 -2.68 -1.43
CA ALA A 57 0.65 -1.59 -1.12
C ALA A 57 1.90 -2.08 -0.41
N LEU A 58 2.93 -1.26 -0.43
CA LEU A 58 4.14 -1.39 0.38
C LEU A 58 4.23 -0.16 1.28
N GLU A 59 4.41 -0.37 2.58
CA GLU A 59 4.65 0.70 3.54
C GLU A 59 5.80 0.35 4.47
N GLY A 60 6.30 1.34 5.19
CA GLY A 60 7.35 1.15 6.18
C GLY A 60 8.05 2.46 6.50
N ASN A 61 9.19 2.33 7.18
CA ASN A 61 10.02 3.45 7.58
C ASN A 61 11.44 3.33 6.97
N VAL A 62 12.02 4.47 6.59
CA VAL A 62 13.40 4.57 6.14
C VAL A 62 14.23 5.29 7.20
N THR A 63 15.17 4.59 7.82
CA THR A 63 16.05 5.13 8.87
C THR A 63 17.51 5.18 8.46
N ASN A 64 18.29 5.99 9.18
CA ASN A 64 19.74 5.99 9.09
C ASN A 64 20.31 4.92 10.04
N ASN A 65 21.11 4.00 9.50
CA ASN A 65 21.67 2.86 10.23
C ASN A 65 22.57 3.24 11.41
N SER A 66 23.10 4.48 11.45
CA SER A 66 24.02 4.90 12.52
C SER A 66 23.32 5.44 13.76
N ASP A 67 22.14 6.04 13.61
CA ASP A 67 21.48 6.82 14.66
C ASP A 67 19.95 6.66 14.69
N ASP A 68 19.40 5.74 13.88
CA ASP A 68 17.98 5.45 13.70
C ASP A 68 17.12 6.68 13.37
N GLN A 69 17.74 7.78 12.92
CA GLN A 69 16.99 8.97 12.51
C GLN A 69 16.28 8.74 11.18
N ALA A 70 15.09 9.33 11.06
CA ALA A 70 14.31 9.32 9.83
C ALA A 70 15.11 9.85 8.63
N VAL A 71 15.03 9.14 7.51
CA VAL A 71 15.58 9.60 6.23
C VAL A 71 14.47 10.20 5.38
N VAL A 72 14.35 11.52 5.50
CA VAL A 72 13.37 12.32 4.78
C VAL A 72 13.66 12.32 3.28
N MET A 73 12.61 12.27 2.45
CA MET A 73 12.68 12.31 0.99
C MET A 73 13.52 11.16 0.37
N ALA A 74 13.67 10.04 1.08
CA ALA A 74 14.17 8.82 0.48
C ALA A 74 13.20 8.35 -0.61
N LYS A 75 13.72 8.13 -1.82
CA LYS A 75 12.94 7.54 -2.92
C LYS A 75 12.88 6.04 -2.72
N VAL A 76 11.67 5.51 -2.60
CA VAL A 76 11.40 4.06 -2.57
C VAL A 76 10.78 3.68 -3.91
N GLU A 77 11.45 2.83 -4.69
CA GLU A 77 11.05 2.47 -6.05
C GLU A 77 11.07 0.96 -6.28
N ILE A 78 10.17 0.46 -7.12
CA ILE A 78 10.25 -0.93 -7.62
C ILE A 78 11.10 -0.94 -8.90
N GLU A 79 12.17 -1.72 -8.87
CA GLU A 79 13.11 -1.84 -9.99
C GLU A 79 12.40 -2.29 -11.27
N GLY A 80 12.64 -1.55 -12.37
CA GLY A 80 12.10 -1.87 -13.69
C GLY A 80 10.61 -1.57 -13.91
N SER A 81 9.90 -1.01 -12.92
CA SER A 81 8.45 -0.73 -13.02
C SER A 81 8.09 0.74 -13.28
N GLY A 82 8.94 1.68 -12.84
CA GLY A 82 8.61 3.10 -12.79
C GLY A 82 7.68 3.50 -11.63
N GLU A 83 7.23 2.55 -10.80
CA GLU A 83 6.44 2.77 -9.59
C GLU A 83 7.37 3.25 -8.46
N TYR A 84 7.09 4.41 -7.85
CA TYR A 84 7.88 4.95 -6.74
C TYR A 84 7.06 5.87 -5.84
N THR A 85 7.57 6.09 -4.62
CA THR A 85 7.09 7.09 -3.67
C THR A 85 8.28 7.75 -2.96
N PHE A 86 8.02 8.77 -2.15
CA PHE A 86 9.02 9.39 -1.29
C PHE A 86 8.62 9.23 0.18
N ALA A 87 9.62 8.99 1.03
CA ALA A 87 9.45 9.02 2.48
C ALA A 87 9.16 10.45 2.97
N ASP A 88 8.28 10.55 3.96
CA ASP A 88 7.88 11.81 4.60
C ASP A 88 8.92 12.31 5.62
N ASN A 89 8.55 13.33 6.40
CA ASN A 89 9.42 13.95 7.40
C ASN A 89 9.77 13.02 8.59
N ASP A 90 8.94 12.01 8.82
CA ASP A 90 9.16 10.99 9.86
C ASP A 90 9.81 9.73 9.28
N GLY A 91 10.16 9.75 7.98
CA GLY A 91 10.78 8.64 7.25
C GLY A 91 9.76 7.58 6.81
N ASN A 92 8.46 7.80 7.03
CA ASN A 92 7.42 6.85 6.64
C ASN A 92 7.16 6.97 5.14
N TYR A 93 6.87 5.84 4.49
CA TYR A 93 6.47 5.83 3.10
C TYR A 93 5.27 4.92 2.88
N LEU A 94 4.48 5.24 1.86
CA LEU A 94 3.40 4.40 1.34
C LEU A 94 3.47 4.40 -0.19
N LEU A 95 3.67 3.23 -0.76
CA LEU A 95 3.62 2.96 -2.19
C LEU A 95 2.42 2.06 -2.48
N SER A 96 1.31 2.67 -2.89
CA SER A 96 0.02 2.00 -3.08
C SER A 96 -0.29 1.69 -4.55
N GLY A 97 -1.23 0.77 -4.77
CA GLY A 97 -1.76 0.47 -6.10
C GLY A 97 -0.83 -0.40 -6.92
N LEU A 98 -0.05 -1.24 -6.24
CA LEU A 98 0.95 -2.12 -6.81
C LEU A 98 0.30 -3.34 -7.45
N GLU A 99 0.79 -3.73 -8.63
CA GLU A 99 0.32 -4.96 -9.27
C GLU A 99 0.81 -6.18 -8.49
N ALA A 100 -0.07 -7.15 -8.24
CA ALA A 100 0.25 -8.45 -7.64
C ALA A 100 -0.40 -9.61 -8.40
N SER A 101 0.08 -10.82 -8.13
CA SER A 101 -0.55 -12.04 -8.63
C SER A 101 -1.97 -12.17 -8.08
N ARG A 102 -2.90 -12.62 -8.92
CA ARG A 102 -4.26 -12.99 -8.49
C ARG A 102 -4.25 -14.31 -7.70
N ASP A 103 -3.25 -15.14 -7.93
CA ASP A 103 -3.02 -16.35 -7.13
C ASP A 103 -2.23 -15.98 -5.89
N THR A 104 -2.90 -15.93 -4.74
CA THR A 104 -2.29 -15.60 -3.45
C THR A 104 -1.32 -16.67 -2.94
N SER A 105 -1.29 -17.86 -3.56
CA SER A 105 -0.29 -18.89 -3.27
C SER A 105 1.03 -18.69 -4.00
N SER A 106 1.07 -17.75 -4.96
CA SER A 106 2.26 -17.38 -5.72
C SER A 106 2.41 -15.85 -5.74
N PRO A 107 3.02 -15.24 -4.69
CA PRO A 107 3.18 -13.80 -4.62
C PRO A 107 3.99 -13.25 -5.80
N ARG A 108 3.71 -12.01 -6.20
CA ARG A 108 4.58 -11.29 -7.15
C ARG A 108 5.82 -10.84 -6.39
N GLN A 109 6.97 -11.37 -6.75
CA GLN A 109 8.24 -10.92 -6.20
C GLN A 109 8.74 -9.69 -6.94
N VAL A 110 9.11 -8.65 -6.22
CA VAL A 110 9.68 -7.40 -6.76
C VAL A 110 10.96 -7.04 -6.04
N ILE A 111 11.87 -6.35 -6.73
CA ILE A 111 13.04 -5.74 -6.08
C ILE A 111 12.67 -4.30 -5.75
N VAL A 112 12.68 -3.97 -4.46
CA VAL A 112 12.48 -2.61 -3.97
C VAL A 112 13.84 -2.00 -3.72
N LYS A 113 14.06 -0.82 -4.30
CA LYS A 113 15.30 -0.06 -4.20
C LYS A 113 15.02 1.25 -3.48
N VAL A 114 15.88 1.58 -2.51
CA VAL A 114 15.79 2.84 -1.76
C VAL A 114 17.02 3.69 -1.97
N VAL A 115 16.80 4.95 -2.34
CA VAL A 115 17.86 5.93 -2.63
C VAL A 115 17.56 7.25 -1.92
N ALA A 116 18.55 7.80 -1.23
CA ALA A 116 18.46 9.11 -0.60
C ALA A 116 19.74 9.93 -0.82
N GLN A 117 19.61 11.25 -0.95
CA GLN A 117 20.75 12.14 -1.08
C GLN A 117 21.61 12.10 0.19
N GLY A 118 22.94 12.00 0.04
CA GLY A 118 23.87 11.93 1.17
C GLY A 118 24.04 10.53 1.77
N TYR A 119 23.29 9.54 1.30
CA TYR A 119 23.41 8.13 1.72
C TYR A 119 24.14 7.30 0.67
N GLN A 120 24.81 6.24 1.12
CA GLN A 120 25.42 5.23 0.24
C GLN A 120 24.34 4.70 -0.71
N GLN A 121 24.78 4.34 -1.92
CA GLN A 121 23.85 4.00 -2.98
C GLN A 121 23.17 2.65 -2.67
N GLU A 122 21.85 2.65 -2.76
CA GLU A 122 20.97 1.51 -3.07
C GLU A 122 20.96 0.38 -2.03
N THR A 123 20.02 0.46 -1.08
CA THR A 123 19.53 -0.75 -0.40
C THR A 123 18.46 -1.36 -1.29
N SER A 124 18.72 -2.58 -1.79
CA SER A 124 17.75 -3.35 -2.57
C SER A 124 17.30 -4.57 -1.78
N GLN A 125 15.98 -4.82 -1.74
CA GLN A 125 15.40 -5.99 -1.08
C GLN A 125 14.36 -6.65 -1.98
N LEU A 126 14.32 -7.99 -1.95
CA LEU A 126 13.27 -8.76 -2.59
C LEU A 126 12.04 -8.76 -1.68
N VAL A 127 10.90 -8.33 -2.22
CA VAL A 127 9.64 -8.22 -1.48
C VAL A 127 8.55 -8.99 -2.21
N ASP A 128 7.78 -9.74 -1.44
CA ASP A 128 6.60 -10.45 -1.92
C ASP A 128 5.37 -9.55 -1.81
N LEU A 129 4.69 -9.33 -2.94
CA LEU A 129 3.44 -8.59 -3.02
C LEU A 129 2.27 -9.56 -3.19
N ASN A 130 1.35 -9.54 -2.23
CA ASN A 130 0.09 -10.28 -2.26
C ASN A 130 -1.07 -9.34 -2.59
N GLN A 131 -2.03 -9.84 -3.37
CA GLN A 131 -3.20 -9.07 -3.77
C GLN A 131 -3.97 -8.53 -2.55
N GLY A 132 -4.24 -7.22 -2.55
CA GLY A 132 -5.06 -6.57 -1.53
C GLY A 132 -4.43 -6.53 -0.14
N GLN A 133 -3.11 -6.76 -0.05
CA GLN A 133 -2.36 -6.68 1.19
C GLN A 133 -1.46 -5.45 1.19
N VAL A 134 -1.38 -4.81 2.35
CA VAL A 134 -0.32 -3.85 2.68
C VAL A 134 0.84 -4.63 3.28
N THR A 135 1.95 -4.71 2.55
CA THR A 135 3.20 -5.32 3.03
C THR A 135 4.01 -4.26 3.78
N ILE A 136 4.49 -4.60 4.98
CA ILE A 136 5.38 -3.74 5.76
C ILE A 136 6.82 -4.12 5.46
N GLN A 137 7.63 -3.16 5.03
CA GLN A 137 9.05 -3.33 4.77
C GLN A 137 9.84 -2.07 5.17
N ASP A 138 10.66 -2.20 6.21
CA ASP A 138 11.54 -1.12 6.64
C ASP A 138 12.89 -1.18 5.95
N PHE A 139 13.52 -0.02 5.80
CA PHE A 139 14.84 0.14 5.18
C PHE A 139 15.77 0.94 6.08
N SER A 140 17.03 0.52 6.14
CA SER A 140 18.08 1.24 6.83
C SER A 140 19.17 1.62 5.83
N LEU A 141 19.53 2.91 5.82
CA LEU A 141 20.52 3.49 4.92
C LEU A 141 21.76 3.93 5.69
N THR A 142 22.94 3.76 5.11
CA THR A 142 24.20 4.24 5.71
C THR A 142 24.61 5.55 5.04
N ARG A 143 24.97 6.59 5.80
CA ARG A 143 25.49 7.84 5.22
C ARG A 143 26.74 7.60 4.38
N LYS A 144 26.90 8.36 3.28
CA LYS A 144 28.22 8.45 2.64
C LYS A 144 29.17 9.04 3.67
N ASN A 145 30.19 8.28 4.08
CA ASN A 145 31.23 8.81 4.95
C ASN A 145 31.77 10.08 4.28
N GLY A 146 31.52 11.23 4.89
CA GLY A 146 32.20 12.45 4.52
C GLY A 146 33.68 12.18 4.71
N VAL A 147 34.49 12.43 3.68
CA VAL A 147 35.94 12.51 3.87
C VAL A 147 36.16 13.56 4.96
N VAL A 148 36.57 13.12 6.15
CA VAL A 148 37.12 14.02 7.15
C VAL A 148 38.46 14.43 6.59
N ASN A 149 38.53 15.60 5.94
CA ASN A 149 39.81 16.22 5.65
C ASN A 149 40.45 16.58 7.00
N THR A 150 41.34 15.71 7.47
CA THR A 150 42.37 16.05 8.46
C THR A 150 43.47 16.88 7.82
#